data_AF-A0A8J2VMD8-F1
#
_entry.id   AF-A0A8J2VMD8-F1
#
_cell.length_a   1.000
_cell.length_b   1.000
_cell.length_c   1.000
_cell.angle_alpha   90.00
_cell.angle_beta   90.00
_cell.angle_gamma   90.00
#
_symmetry.space_group_name_H-M   'P 1'
#
loop_
_entity.id
_entity.type
_entity.pdbx_description
1 polymer ?
#
loop_
_entity_poly.entity_id
_entity_poly.type
_entity_poly.pdbx_seq_one_letter_code
_entity_poly.pdbx_strand_id
1 'polypeptide(L)'
;MRHFFSEMLGMTEIAKPETLAKNGGVWFQCGEQQLHVGIQEPFKPATKAHPAFYIKNLDELRAHLIQNGIAITEDDRLPGATRFYVNDPFGNRIECLNWKS
;
A
#
# COMPACT_ATOMS: atom_id res chain seq x y z
N MET A 1 10.55 -4.27 -0.05
CA MET A 1 9.19 -4.74 0.33
C MET A 1 8.82 -4.33 1.75
N ARG A 2 9.34 -4.97 2.80
CA ARG A 2 8.94 -4.68 4.20
C ARG A 2 9.05 -3.20 4.56
N HIS A 3 10.19 -2.59 4.27
CA HIS A 3 10.39 -1.16 4.47
C HIS A 3 9.30 -0.27 3.84
N PHE A 4 8.82 -0.63 2.64
CA PHE A 4 7.76 0.14 1.99
C PHE A 4 6.42 0.01 2.72
N PHE A 5 5.98 -1.21 3.03
CA PHE A 5 4.69 -1.39 3.69
C PHE A 5 4.71 -0.93 5.16
N SER A 6 5.80 -1.18 5.88
CA SER A 6 5.90 -0.83 7.30
C SER A 6 6.35 0.60 7.55
N GLU A 7 7.44 1.04 6.96
CA GLU A 7 8.00 2.35 7.26
C GLU A 7 7.41 3.45 6.39
N MET A 8 7.10 3.16 5.11
CA MET A 8 6.57 4.17 4.19
C MET A 8 5.04 4.28 4.27
N LEU A 9 4.33 3.15 4.34
CA LEU A 9 2.86 3.13 4.49
C LEU A 9 2.37 2.95 5.94
N GLY A 10 3.28 2.75 6.91
CA GLY A 10 2.93 2.69 8.32
C GLY A 10 2.20 1.42 8.76
N MET A 11 2.23 0.34 7.98
CA MET A 11 1.51 -0.90 8.28
C MET A 11 2.32 -1.82 9.21
N THR A 12 1.65 -2.39 10.22
CA THR A 12 2.30 -3.32 11.15
C THR A 12 2.47 -4.71 10.51
N GLU A 13 3.71 -5.20 10.38
CA GLU A 13 3.95 -6.60 9.97
C GLU A 13 3.38 -7.56 11.03
N ILE A 14 2.65 -8.57 10.58
CA ILE A 14 2.06 -9.61 11.44
C ILE A 14 2.54 -10.99 11.03
N ALA A 15 2.67 -11.89 12.01
CA ALA A 15 3.08 -13.25 11.77
C ALA A 15 2.02 -14.01 10.96
N LYS A 16 2.47 -14.75 9.94
CA LYS A 16 1.62 -15.71 9.24
C LYS A 16 1.31 -16.91 10.15
N PRO A 17 0.16 -17.57 9.98
CA PRO A 17 -0.08 -18.88 10.58
C PRO A 17 1.02 -19.88 10.21
N GLU A 18 1.38 -20.78 11.13
CA GLU A 18 2.45 -21.79 10.93
C GLU A 18 2.26 -22.60 9.64
N THR A 19 1.02 -22.97 9.33
CA THR A 19 0.64 -23.73 8.13
C THR A 19 0.97 -23.01 6.82
N LEU A 20 1.06 -21.68 6.85
CA LEU A 20 1.36 -20.84 5.68
C LEU A 20 2.79 -20.27 5.71
N ALA A 21 3.54 -20.42 6.79
CA ALA A 21 4.88 -19.83 6.95
C ALA A 21 5.85 -20.26 5.82
N LYS A 22 5.78 -21.52 5.39
CA LYS A 22 6.62 -22.09 4.32
C LYS A 22 6.41 -21.47 2.93
N ASN A 23 5.28 -20.79 2.69
CA ASN A 23 4.94 -20.24 1.38
C ASN A 23 5.67 -18.90 1.07
N GLY A 24 6.52 -18.42 1.99
CA GLY A 24 7.16 -17.12 1.89
C GLY A 24 6.16 -15.95 1.92
N GLY A 25 6.62 -14.75 1.56
CA GLY A 25 5.79 -13.53 1.60
C GLY A 25 5.62 -12.99 3.03
N VAL A 26 4.73 -12.01 3.18
CA VAL A 26 4.53 -11.26 4.43
C VAL A 26 3.09 -10.76 4.54
N TRP A 27 2.59 -10.66 5.77
CA TRP A 27 1.28 -10.08 6.06
C TRP A 27 1.43 -8.79 6.84
N PHE A 28 0.54 -7.83 6.59
CA PHE A 28 0.47 -6.56 7.30
C PHE A 28 -0.94 -6.30 7.81
N GLN A 29 -1.06 -5.68 8.98
CA GLN A 29 -2.31 -5.16 9.52
C GLN A 29 -2.54 -3.73 9.01
N CYS A 30 -3.75 -3.45 8.51
CA CYS A 30 -4.16 -2.13 8.05
C CYS A 30 -5.61 -1.85 8.49
N GLY A 31 -5.79 -1.20 9.63
CA GLY A 31 -7.12 -1.03 10.24
C GLY A 31 -7.67 -2.37 10.74
N GLU A 32 -8.91 -2.70 10.40
CA GLU A 32 -9.52 -4.00 10.70
C GLU A 32 -9.19 -5.06 9.64
N GLN A 33 -8.54 -4.66 8.54
CA GLN A 33 -8.18 -5.53 7.43
C GLN A 33 -6.71 -5.93 7.47
N GLN A 34 -6.35 -6.90 6.64
CA GLN A 34 -4.97 -7.33 6.44
C GLN A 34 -4.61 -7.25 4.96
N LEU A 35 -3.36 -6.88 4.69
CA LEU A 35 -2.74 -6.98 3.37
C LEU A 35 -1.80 -8.18 3.35
N HIS A 36 -2.05 -9.12 2.43
CA HIS A 36 -1.21 -10.30 2.25
C HIS A 36 -0.38 -10.16 0.99
N VAL A 37 0.93 -10.12 1.14
CA VAL A 37 1.87 -10.06 0.01
C VAL A 37 2.45 -11.45 -0.21
N GLY A 38 1.84 -12.19 -1.13
CA GLY A 38 2.27 -13.53 -1.54
C GLY A 38 3.42 -13.50 -2.54
N ILE A 39 4.19 -14.58 -2.59
CA ILE A 39 5.20 -14.81 -3.64
C ILE A 39 4.51 -15.54 -4.80
N GLN A 40 4.82 -15.13 -6.03
CA GLN A 40 4.36 -15.76 -7.26
C GLN A 40 5.54 -15.87 -8.23
N GLU A 41 5.65 -17.00 -8.94
CA GLU A 41 6.62 -17.19 -10.02
C GLU A 41 5.91 -17.89 -11.20
N PRO A 42 5.85 -17.29 -12.40
CA PRO A 42 6.32 -15.95 -12.74
C PRO A 42 5.38 -14.85 -12.19
N PHE A 43 5.97 -13.72 -11.78
CA PHE A 43 5.23 -12.55 -11.31
C PHE A 43 5.05 -11.50 -12.41
N LYS A 44 3.88 -10.85 -12.43
CA LYS A 44 3.60 -9.67 -13.24
C LYS A 44 2.84 -8.65 -12.39
N PRO A 45 3.28 -7.39 -12.31
CA PRO A 45 2.62 -6.39 -11.47
C PRO A 45 1.22 -6.03 -11.95
N ALA A 46 0.31 -5.81 -11.00
CA ALA A 46 -1.00 -5.26 -11.24
C ALA A 46 -0.92 -3.73 -11.36
N THR A 47 -0.78 -3.24 -12.60
CA THR A 47 -0.60 -1.80 -12.87
C THR A 47 -1.90 -1.00 -12.98
N LYS A 48 -3.05 -1.69 -12.98
CA LYS A 48 -4.40 -1.10 -13.06
C LYS A 48 -5.33 -1.55 -11.94
N ALA A 49 -5.49 -2.86 -11.72
CA ALA A 49 -6.21 -3.36 -10.56
C ALA A 49 -5.38 -3.10 -9.30
N HIS A 50 -6.00 -2.56 -8.25
CA HIS A 50 -5.28 -2.17 -7.04
C HIS A 50 -6.21 -2.17 -5.82
N PRO A 51 -5.67 -2.38 -4.61
CA PRO A 51 -6.35 -1.99 -3.38
C PRO A 51 -6.29 -0.47 -3.20
N ALA A 52 -7.33 0.06 -2.54
CA ALA A 52 -7.39 1.45 -2.10
C ALA A 52 -7.46 1.49 -0.57
N PHE A 53 -6.58 2.29 0.04
CA PHE A 53 -6.52 2.46 1.48
C PHE A 53 -7.00 3.85 1.87
N TYR A 54 -7.94 3.89 2.82
CA TYR A 54 -8.34 5.13 3.47
C TYR A 54 -7.25 5.59 4.44
N ILE A 55 -6.80 6.82 4.30
CA ILE A 55 -5.74 7.42 5.12
C ILE A 55 -6.30 8.66 5.81
N LYS A 56 -6.36 8.65 7.14
CA LYS A 56 -6.90 9.77 7.92
C LYS A 56 -6.14 11.09 7.67
N ASN A 57 -4.81 11.05 7.69
CA ASN A 57 -3.94 12.21 7.46
C ASN A 57 -3.21 12.05 6.11
N LEU A 58 -3.95 12.14 5.01
CA LEU A 58 -3.41 11.86 3.67
C LEU A 58 -2.25 12.79 3.28
N ASP A 59 -2.31 14.06 3.68
CA ASP A 59 -1.28 15.05 3.35
C ASP A 59 0.05 14.77 4.09
N GLU A 60 -0.01 14.28 5.33
CA GLU A 60 1.18 13.86 6.09
C GLU A 60 1.84 12.65 5.43
N LEU A 61 1.05 11.65 5.04
CA LEU A 61 1.55 10.49 4.31
C LEU A 61 2.18 10.92 2.98
N ARG A 62 1.52 11.82 2.24
CA ARG A 62 2.03 12.36 0.98
C ARG A 62 3.42 12.98 1.17
N ALA A 63 3.57 13.87 2.16
CA ALA A 63 4.84 14.54 2.44
C ALA A 63 5.93 13.53 2.85
N HIS A 64 5.60 12.58 3.73
CA HIS A 64 6.52 11.52 4.16
C HIS A 64 7.04 10.70 2.98
N LEU A 65 6.15 10.27 2.08
CA LEU A 65 6.52 9.50 0.89
C LEU A 65 7.46 10.28 -0.04
N ILE A 66 7.12 11.54 -0.34
CA ILE A 66 7.95 12.41 -1.20
C ILE A 66 9.33 12.63 -0.56
N GLN A 67 9.39 12.92 0.74
CA GLN A 67 10.65 13.15 1.46
C GLN A 67 11.56 11.92 1.44
N ASN A 68 10.99 10.72 1.41
CA ASN A 68 11.72 9.46 1.29
C ASN A 68 11.93 9.00 -0.17
N GLY A 69 11.68 9.87 -1.15
CA GLY A 69 11.95 9.61 -2.57
C GLY A 69 10.96 8.67 -3.25
N ILE A 70 9.79 8.42 -2.65
CA ILE A 70 8.72 7.63 -3.26
C ILE A 70 7.91 8.53 -4.21
N ALA A 71 7.89 8.17 -5.49
CA ALA A 71 7.09 8.87 -6.48
C ALA A 71 5.59 8.63 -6.24
N ILE A 72 4.82 9.71 -6.27
CA ILE A 72 3.36 9.69 -6.22
C ILE A 72 2.77 10.15 -7.56
N THR A 73 1.56 9.72 -7.87
CA THR A 73 0.76 10.24 -9.00
C THR A 73 -0.55 10.78 -8.46
N GLU A 74 -0.73 12.09 -8.49
CA GLU A 74 -1.99 12.74 -8.07
C GLU A 74 -3.14 12.37 -9.02
N ASP A 75 -4.36 12.28 -8.49
CA ASP A 75 -5.57 12.07 -9.28
C ASP A 75 -6.77 12.78 -8.65
N ASP A 76 -7.27 13.80 -9.34
CA ASP A 76 -8.39 14.65 -8.93
C ASP A 76 -9.73 14.26 -9.57
N ARG A 77 -9.78 13.13 -10.29
CA ARG A 77 -10.94 12.72 -11.10
C ARG A 77 -12.03 12.03 -10.29
N LEU A 78 -11.79 11.72 -9.01
CA LEU A 78 -12.77 11.14 -8.10
C LEU A 78 -13.44 12.25 -7.27
N PRO A 79 -14.70 12.61 -7.56
CA PRO A 79 -15.40 13.65 -6.82
C PRO A 79 -15.53 13.29 -5.34
N GLY A 80 -15.34 14.29 -4.46
CA GLY A 80 -15.47 14.11 -3.02
C GLY A 80 -14.25 13.47 -2.34
N ALA A 81 -13.22 13.04 -3.08
CA ALA A 81 -12.00 12.50 -2.51
C ALA A 81 -10.77 13.36 -2.83
N THR A 82 -9.77 13.28 -1.96
CA THR A 82 -8.37 13.56 -2.30
C THR A 82 -7.68 12.22 -2.38
N ARG A 83 -6.90 11.97 -3.44
CA ARG A 83 -6.19 10.70 -3.61
C ARG A 83 -4.92 10.85 -4.44
N PHE A 84 -4.03 9.88 -4.26
CA PHE A 84 -2.89 9.67 -5.13
C PHE A 84 -2.59 8.17 -5.25
N TYR A 85 -1.79 7.82 -6.25
CA TYR A 85 -1.27 6.49 -6.46
C TYR A 85 0.21 6.42 -6.13
N VAL A 86 0.64 5.26 -5.61
CA VAL A 86 2.04 4.85 -5.53
C VAL A 86 2.20 3.48 -6.15
N ASN A 87 3.43 3.16 -6.55
CA ASN A 87 3.80 1.79 -6.88
C ASN A 87 4.52 1.17 -5.67
N ASP A 88 4.15 -0.06 -5.32
CA ASP A 88 4.95 -0.84 -4.39
C ASP A 88 6.31 -1.21 -5.01
N PRO A 89 7.24 -1.80 -4.25
CA PRO A 89 8.56 -2.17 -4.76
C PRO A 89 8.57 -3.20 -5.90
N PHE A 90 7.42 -3.81 -6.20
CA PHE A 90 7.24 -4.78 -7.27
C PHE A 90 6.50 -4.18 -8.48
N GLY A 91 6.06 -2.91 -8.40
CA GLY A 91 5.35 -2.21 -9.45
C GLY A 91 3.82 -2.35 -9.39
N ASN A 92 3.25 -2.95 -8.33
CA ASN A 92 1.80 -2.97 -8.16
C ASN A 92 1.31 -1.56 -7.79
N ARG A 93 0.20 -1.14 -8.38
CA ARG A 93 -0.44 0.12 -8.01
C ARG A 93 -1.12 -0.01 -6.65
N ILE A 94 -1.02 1.03 -5.84
CA ILE A 94 -1.76 1.22 -4.58
C ILE A 94 -2.40 2.60 -4.62
N GLU A 95 -3.68 2.69 -4.23
CA GLU A 95 -4.39 3.96 -4.05
C GLU A 95 -4.39 4.36 -2.57
N CYS A 96 -4.01 5.60 -2.29
CA CYS A 96 -4.15 6.23 -0.98
C CYS A 96 -5.17 7.35 -1.11
N LEU A 97 -6.23 7.34 -0.30
CA LEU A 97 -7.30 8.32 -0.40
C LEU A 97 -7.84 8.79 0.95
N ASN A 98 -8.50 9.93 0.93
CA ASN A 98 -9.31 10.45 2.02
C ASN A 98 -10.56 11.14 1.42
N TRP A 99 -11.71 10.98 2.08
CA TRP A 99 -12.96 11.62 1.67
C TRP A 99 -13.06 13.01 2.30
N LYS A 100 -13.31 14.02 1.47
CA LYS A 100 -13.55 15.39 1.91
C LYS A 100 -14.83 15.38 2.78
N SER A 101 -14.68 15.89 3.99
CA SER A 101 -15.79 16.06 4.95
C SER A 101 -16.69 17.22 4.53
#